data_AF-A0A654TFN1-F1
#
_entry.id   AF-A0A654TFN1-F1
#
_cell.length_a   1.000
_cell.length_b   1.000
_cell.length_c   1.000
_cell.angle_alpha   90.00
_cell.angle_beta   90.00
_cell.angle_gamma   90.00
#
_symmetry.space_group_name_H-M   'P 1'
#
loop_
_entity.id
_entity.type
_entity.pdbx_description
1 polymer ?
#
loop_
_entity_poly.entity_id
_entity_poly.type
_entity_poly.pdbx_seq_one_letter_code
_entity_poly.pdbx_strand_id
1 'polypeptide(L)' 'MTTVARTGVEMEALTAVTVTALTVYDMCKAVDRAMTITDIRLDEKSGGRSGHYRRHDADVKPSDGGSTEDGC' A
#
# COMPACT_ATOMS: atom_id res chain seq x y z
N MET A 1 -16.06 0.82 -0.69
CA MET A 1 -16.89 -0.19 0.00
C MET A 1 -17.14 0.32 1.42
N THR A 2 -18.40 0.53 1.81
CA THR A 2 -18.75 1.06 3.13
C THR A 2 -19.38 -0.05 3.96
N THR A 3 -18.74 -0.47 5.04
CA THR A 3 -19.19 -1.54 5.93
C THR A 3 -19.53 -0.97 7.30
N VAL A 4 -20.65 -1.42 7.88
CA VAL A 4 -21.09 -1.00 9.22
C VAL A 4 -20.70 -2.10 10.21
N ALA A 5 -19.48 -2.03 10.73
CA ALA A 5 -18.93 -2.99 11.71
C ALA A 5 -18.51 -2.28 13.00
N ARG A 6 -18.46 -3.02 14.12
CA ARG A 6 -18.01 -2.47 15.43
C ARG A 6 -16.51 -2.13 15.43
N THR A 7 -15.75 -2.76 14.55
CA THR A 7 -14.32 -2.50 14.28
C THR A 7 -14.18 -1.76 12.96
N GLY A 8 -13.14 -0.94 12.81
CA GLY A 8 -12.84 -0.34 11.52
C GLY A 8 -12.42 -1.40 10.50
N VAL A 9 -12.49 -1.04 9.21
CA VAL A 9 -12.13 -1.91 8.09
C VAL A 9 -10.75 -1.61 7.49
N GLU A 10 -9.83 -1.13 8.32
CA GLU A 10 -8.48 -0.79 7.88
C GLU A 10 -7.74 -2.05 7.38
N MET A 11 -7.96 -3.19 8.04
CA MET A 11 -7.30 -4.44 7.71
C MET A 11 -7.82 -5.05 6.41
N GLU A 12 -9.12 -4.94 6.12
CA GLU A 12 -9.70 -5.38 4.85
C GLU A 12 -9.17 -4.54 3.69
N ALA A 13 -9.04 -3.22 3.88
CA ALA A 13 -8.49 -2.33 2.85
C ALA A 13 -7.01 -2.63 2.55
N LEU A 14 -6.18 -2.77 3.59
CA LEU A 14 -4.74 -3.08 3.43
C LEU A 14 -4.51 -4.49 2.86
N THR A 15 -5.31 -5.46 3.29
CA THR A 15 -5.21 -6.83 2.77
C THR A 15 -5.61 -6.88 1.30
N ALA A 16 -6.71 -6.22 0.92
CA ALA A 16 -7.15 -6.17 -0.47
C ALA A 16 -6.09 -5.57 -1.39
N VAL A 17 -5.51 -4.42 -1.01
CA VAL A 17 -4.49 -3.76 -1.84
C VAL A 17 -3.22 -4.61 -1.97
N THR A 18 -2.83 -5.32 -0.91
CA THR A 18 -1.66 -6.21 -0.93
C THR A 18 -1.88 -7.38 -1.91
N VAL A 19 -3.06 -8.00 -1.87
CA VAL A 19 -3.40 -9.09 -2.81
C VAL A 19 -3.45 -8.59 -4.25
N THR A 20 -4.02 -7.40 -4.49
CA THR A 20 -4.01 -6.77 -5.82
C THR A 20 -2.59 -6.50 -6.30
N ALA A 21 -1.73 -5.95 -5.46
CA ALA A 21 -0.34 -5.67 -5.81
C ALA A 21 0.45 -6.95 -6.12
N LEU A 22 0.27 -8.01 -5.33
CA LEU A 22 0.84 -9.33 -5.62
C LEU A 22 0.32 -9.93 -6.94
N THR A 23 -0.95 -9.69 -7.27
CA THR A 23 -1.53 -10.14 -8.55
C THR A 23 -0.87 -9.44 -9.74
N VAL A 24 -0.63 -8.13 -9.62
CA VAL A 24 0.12 -7.36 -10.63
C VAL A 24 1.55 -7.87 -10.73
N TYR A 25 2.21 -8.12 -9.60
CA TYR A 25 3.55 -8.70 -9.59
C TYR A 25 3.57 -10.06 -10.30
N ASP A 26 2.57 -10.93 -10.09
CA ASP A 26 2.52 -12.24 -10.74
C ASP A 26 2.45 -12.15 -12.28
N MET A 27 1.77 -11.13 -12.81
CA MET A 27 1.70 -10.87 -14.25
C MET A 27 2.99 -10.22 -14.79
N CYS A 28 3.65 -9.37 -14.00
CA CYS A 28 4.80 -8.58 -14.43
C CYS A 28 6.16 -9.23 -14.10
N LYS A 29 6.20 -10.30 -13.29
CA LYS A 29 7.43 -11.01 -12.87
C LYS A 29 8.28 -11.55 -14.03
N ALA A 30 7.69 -11.67 -15.21
CA ALA A 30 8.38 -12.10 -16.42
C ALA A 30 9.21 -10.98 -17.06
N VAL A 31 8.85 -9.72 -16.81
CA VAL A 31 9.49 -8.53 -17.37
C VAL A 31 10.53 -7.98 -16.41
N ASP A 32 10.20 -7.89 -15.12
CA ASP A 32 11.11 -7.41 -14.08
C ASP A 32 10.88 -8.19 -12.78
N ARG A 33 11.96 -8.81 -12.28
CA ARG A 33 11.98 -9.61 -11.04
C ARG A 33 12.42 -8.81 -9.81
N ALA A 34 12.90 -7.58 -9.99
CA ALA A 34 13.29 -6.67 -8.92
C ALA A 34 12.16 -5.72 -8.52
N MET A 35 10.97 -5.87 -9.12
CA MET A 35 9.82 -5.01 -8.86
C MET A 35 9.47 -5.00 -7.36
N THR A 36 9.51 -3.82 -6.74
CA THR A 36 9.20 -3.66 -5.32
C THR A 36 7.84 -3.00 -5.16
N ILE A 37 6.97 -3.61 -4.35
CA ILE A 37 5.68 -3.03 -3.99
C ILE A 37 5.91 -2.12 -2.77
N THR A 38 5.81 -0.80 -2.95
CA THR A 38 5.99 0.22 -1.90
C THR A 38 4.68 0.94 -1.57
N ASP A 39 4.71 1.80 -0.55
CA ASP A 39 3.62 2.74 -0.21
C ASP A 39 2.24 2.12 0.10
N ILE A 40 2.19 0.85 0.52
CA ILE A 40 0.94 0.26 1.04
C ILE A 40 0.60 0.90 2.38
N ARG A 41 -0.41 1.77 2.38
CA ARG A 41 -0.86 2.52 3.57
C ARG A 41 -2.32 2.95 3.47
N LEU A 42 -2.89 3.29 4.61
CA LEU A 42 -4.25 3.83 4.70
C LEU A 42 -4.22 5.35 4.49
N ASP A 43 -4.90 5.83 3.46
CA ASP A 43 -4.95 7.25 3.12
C ASP A 43 -6.10 7.99 3.82
N GLU A 44 -7.29 7.40 3.79
CA GLU A 44 -8.47 7.92 4.45
C GLU A 44 -9.23 6.81 5.15
N LYS A 45 -9.77 7.14 6.32
CA LYS A 45 -10.78 6.36 7.01
C LYS A 45 -11.89 7.29 7.46
N SER A 46 -13.10 6.96 7.04
CA SER A 46 -14.33 7.56 7.54
C SER A 46 -15.06 6.57 8.45
N GLY A 47 -15.28 6.93 9.72
CA GLY A 47 -16.23 6.23 10.61
C GLY A 47 -15.65 5.62 11.89
N GLY A 48 -16.55 5.34 12.84
CA GLY A 48 -16.24 4.83 14.17
C GLY A 48 -16.15 5.93 15.24
N ARG A 49 -15.89 5.52 16.49
CA ARG A 49 -15.80 6.41 17.66
C ARG A 49 -14.63 7.42 17.58
N SER A 50 -13.66 7.18 16.69
CA SER A 50 -12.44 7.98 16.51
C SER A 50 -12.52 9.04 15.41
N GLY A 51 -13.64 9.16 14.66
CA GLY A 51 -13.85 10.22 13.66
C GLY A 51 -13.25 9.95 12.28
N HIS A 52 -13.21 10.99 11.44
CA HIS A 52 -12.57 10.95 10.11
C HIS A 52 -11.06 11.11 10.25
N TYR A 53 -10.31 10.11 9.81
CA TYR A 53 -8.86 10.16 9.68
C TYR A 53 -8.51 10.37 8.21
N ARG A 54 -7.71 11.38 7.92
CA ARG A 54 -7.13 11.61 6.60
C ARG A 54 -5.65 11.88 6.78
N ARG A 55 -4.82 11.14 6.03
CA ARG A 55 -3.38 11.35 6.03
C ARG A 55 -3.08 12.71 5.41
N HIS A 56 -2.18 13.47 6.02
CA HIS A 56 -1.65 14.72 5.47
C HIS A 56 -0.33 14.37 4.78
N ASP A 57 -0.22 14.59 3.47
CA ASP A 57 0.87 14.10 2.60
C ASP A 57 2.28 14.68 2.87
N ALA A 58 2.49 15.36 4.00
CA ALA A 58 3.75 16.04 4.32
C ALA A 58 4.93 15.11 4.70
N ASP A 59 4.71 13.79 4.80
CA ASP A 59 5.73 12.81 5.24
C ASP A 59 6.04 11.74 4.17
N VAL A 60 5.95 12.09 2.89
CA VAL A 60 6.54 11.26 1.83
C VAL A 60 8.03 11.63 1.72
N LYS A 61 8.87 10.99 2.53
CA LYS A 61 10.31 10.94 2.20
C LYS A 61 10.47 10.01 1.00
N PRO A 62 11.22 10.42 -0.04
CA PRO A 62 11.52 9.52 -1.15
C PRO A 62 12.26 8.33 -0.56
N SER A 63 11.67 7.14 -0.64
CA SER A 63 12.38 5.90 -0.37
C SER A 63 13.28 5.65 -1.57
N ASP A 64 14.44 6.31 -1.55
CA ASP A 64 15.61 5.92 -2.32
C ASP A 64 16.10 4.54 -1.85
N GLY A 65 16.39 3.65 -2.79
CA GLY A 65 17.18 2.43 -2.54
C GLY A 65 16.66 1.21 -3.31
N GLY A 66 17.35 0.67 -4.31
CA GLY A 66 18.66 1.03 -4.83
C GLY A 66 18.97 0.18 -6.07
N SER A 67 19.31 0.86 -7.17
CA SER A 67 20.07 0.25 -8.25
C SER A 67 21.51 0.11 -7.77
N THR A 68 21.93 -1.10 -7.39
CA THR A 68 23.34 -1.48 -7.48
C THR A 68 23.47 -2.42 -8.67
N GLU A 69 23.43 -1.81 -9.86
CA GLU A 69 24.10 -2.35 -11.02
C GLU A 69 25.55 -1.86 -10.95
N ASP A 70 26.40 -2.56 -10.20
CA ASP A 70 27.85 -2.40 -10.35
C ASP A 70 28.39 -3.67 -10.96
N GLY A 71 28.54 -3.61 -12.29
CA GLY A 71 29.33 -4.57 -13.04
C GLY A 71 30.82 -4.33 -12.81
N CYS A 72 31.52 -5.41 -12.46
CA CYS A 72 32.75 -5.86 -13.10
C CYS A 72 32.89 -7.37 -12.89
#